data_AF-A0A1H6EX59-F1
#
_entry.id   AF-A0A1H6EX59-F1
#
_cell.length_a   1.000
_cell.length_b   1.000
_cell.length_c   1.000
_cell.angle_alpha   90.00
_cell.angle_beta   90.00
_cell.angle_gamma   90.00
#
_symmetry.space_group_name_H-M   'P 1'
#
loop_
_entity.id
_entity.type
_entity.pdbx_description
1 polymer ?
#
loop_
_entity_poly.entity_id
_entity_poly.type
_entity_poly.pdbx_seq_one_letter_code
_entity_poly.pdbx_strand_id
1 'polypeptide(L)'
;MISADEKTSIQARCRCHPTLPPGRSRMMRVNHDYERGGALAYLAAYDVHHARVFGRCSPKTGITPFMDLVEQVMTQEPYASATRVFWVVDNGSSHRGKAAADRLAERFPNAVMVHTPVHASWLNQVEIFFSIVQRKVVSPNDFTSLDQVEDRLIAFERRYNETARPFQWKFTPADLEDLLARIERHEQKERNSQQPASCDHQPAALDAAA
;
A
#
# COMPACT_ATOMS: atom_id res chain seq x y z
N MET A 1 8.32 14.79 -0.25
CA MET A 1 7.16 13.98 0.17
C MET A 1 7.47 12.53 -0.18
N ILE A 2 7.26 11.63 0.77
CA ILE A 2 7.43 10.18 0.63
C ILE A 2 6.05 9.53 0.59
N SER A 3 5.83 8.64 -0.35
CA SER A 3 4.64 7.79 -0.46
C SER A 3 5.08 6.36 -0.15
N ALA A 4 4.52 5.73 0.88
CA ALA A 4 5.02 4.45 1.38
C ALA A 4 3.91 3.45 1.68
N ASP A 5 4.19 2.16 1.46
CA ASP A 5 3.28 1.04 1.68
C ASP A 5 4.03 -0.31 1.60
N GLU A 6 3.35 -1.42 1.84
CA GLU A 6 3.85 -2.79 1.71
C GLU A 6 3.09 -3.57 0.63
N LYS A 7 3.83 -4.08 -0.37
CA LYS A 7 3.32 -5.15 -1.23
C LYS A 7 3.48 -6.48 -0.52
N THR A 8 2.36 -7.01 -0.03
CA THR A 8 2.32 -8.25 0.74
C THR A 8 2.29 -9.51 -0.13
N SER A 9 2.69 -10.65 0.44
CA SER A 9 2.49 -11.99 -0.12
C SER A 9 3.08 -12.18 -1.53
N ILE A 10 4.30 -11.69 -1.78
CA ILE A 10 5.05 -11.99 -3.00
C ILE A 10 5.60 -13.41 -2.87
N GLN A 11 4.95 -14.36 -3.53
CA GLN A 11 5.21 -15.80 -3.40
C GLN A 11 6.30 -16.27 -4.35
N ALA A 12 7.22 -17.12 -3.86
CA ALA A 12 7.98 -17.99 -4.74
C ALA A 12 7.10 -19.19 -5.16
N ARG A 13 7.01 -19.40 -6.47
CA ARG A 13 6.23 -20.49 -7.06
C ARG A 13 7.14 -21.30 -7.96
N CYS A 14 7.71 -22.36 -7.40
CA CYS A 14 8.64 -23.24 -8.09
C CYS A 14 7.84 -24.11 -9.06
N ARG A 15 7.95 -23.84 -10.36
CA ARG A 15 7.19 -24.59 -11.37
C ARG A 15 7.78 -25.97 -11.54
N CYS A 16 6.91 -26.98 -11.59
CA CYS A 16 7.33 -28.37 -11.81
C CYS A 16 7.93 -28.60 -13.22
N HIS A 17 7.62 -27.69 -14.15
CA HIS A 17 8.21 -27.66 -15.49
C HIS A 17 8.65 -26.23 -15.84
N PRO A 18 9.78 -26.07 -16.56
CA PRO A 18 10.32 -24.74 -16.87
C PRO A 18 9.35 -23.92 -17.73
N THR A 19 9.26 -22.62 -17.42
CA THR A 19 8.53 -21.67 -18.27
C THR A 19 9.14 -21.64 -19.67
N LEU A 20 8.29 -21.82 -20.68
CA LEU A 20 8.71 -21.80 -22.08
C LEU A 20 8.60 -20.37 -22.62
N PRO A 21 9.68 -19.81 -23.20
CA PRO A 21 9.65 -18.46 -23.74
C PRO A 21 8.64 -18.34 -24.90
N PRO A 22 8.16 -17.12 -25.18
CA PRO A 22 7.35 -16.86 -26.34
C PRO A 22 8.11 -17.22 -27.62
N GLY A 23 7.38 -17.73 -28.62
CA GLY A 23 7.88 -18.02 -29.97
C GLY A 23 7.18 -17.17 -31.02
N ARG A 24 7.63 -17.24 -32.28
CA ARG A 24 7.11 -16.42 -33.40
C ARG A 24 5.58 -16.43 -33.56
N SER A 25 4.91 -17.50 -33.14
CA SER A 25 3.45 -17.68 -33.19
C SER A 25 2.87 -18.20 -31.87
N ARG A 26 3.58 -18.03 -30.75
CA ARG A 26 3.21 -18.64 -29.47
C ARG A 26 3.47 -17.70 -28.31
N MET A 27 2.44 -17.43 -27.51
CA MET A 27 2.60 -16.73 -26.23
C MET A 27 3.48 -17.54 -25.26
N MET A 28 4.04 -16.87 -24.27
CA MET A 28 4.75 -17.54 -23.17
C MET A 28 3.84 -18.58 -22.52
N ARG A 29 4.38 -19.77 -22.23
CA ARG A 29 3.65 -20.83 -21.51
C ARG A 29 4.25 -20.98 -20.13
N VAL A 30 3.42 -20.78 -19.13
CA VAL A 30 3.75 -20.95 -17.71
C VAL A 30 2.94 -22.15 -17.21
N ASN A 31 3.59 -23.10 -16.57
CA ASN A 31 2.88 -24.25 -16.02
C ASN A 31 1.95 -23.80 -14.88
N HIS A 32 0.75 -24.38 -14.80
CA HIS A 32 -0.18 -24.08 -13.71
C HIS A 32 0.23 -24.75 -12.40
N ASP A 33 0.93 -25.89 -12.45
CA ASP A 33 1.39 -26.64 -11.28
C ASP A 33 2.69 -26.05 -10.73
N TYR A 34 2.74 -25.89 -9.41
CA TYR A 34 3.89 -25.34 -8.69
C TYR A 34 3.94 -25.83 -7.25
N GLU A 35 5.14 -25.86 -6.70
CA GLU A 35 5.39 -25.94 -5.27
C GLU A 35 5.51 -24.55 -4.66
N ARG A 36 4.98 -24.36 -3.45
CA ARG A 36 5.05 -23.08 -2.73
C ARG A 36 6.39 -22.97 -2.01
N GLY A 37 7.21 -22.01 -2.42
CA GLY A 37 8.51 -21.70 -1.79
C GLY A 37 8.44 -20.69 -0.65
N GLY A 38 7.24 -20.34 -0.17
CA GLY A 38 7.02 -19.29 0.82
C GLY A 38 6.58 -17.95 0.21
N ALA A 39 6.57 -16.89 1.03
CA ALA A 39 6.24 -15.54 0.59
C ALA A 39 7.06 -14.48 1.33
N LEU A 40 7.34 -13.37 0.64
CA LEU A 40 7.96 -12.18 1.20
C LEU A 40 6.99 -11.00 1.16
N ALA A 41 7.22 -10.03 2.03
CA ALA A 41 6.67 -8.69 1.91
C ALA A 41 7.75 -7.77 1.33
N TYR A 42 7.36 -6.93 0.38
CA TYR A 42 8.22 -5.88 -0.16
C TYR A 42 7.68 -4.52 0.25
N LEU A 43 8.39 -3.87 1.17
CA LEU A 43 8.09 -2.53 1.63
C LEU A 43 8.77 -1.54 0.69
N ALA A 44 8.08 -0.47 0.32
CA ALA A 44 8.65 0.56 -0.52
C ALA A 44 8.26 1.96 -0.04
N ALA A 45 9.22 2.88 -0.15
CA ALA A 45 9.02 4.31 0.02
C ALA A 45 9.42 5.00 -1.29
N TYR A 46 8.49 5.73 -1.88
CA TYR A 46 8.67 6.46 -3.13
C TYR A 46 8.74 7.96 -2.85
N ASP A 47 9.89 8.57 -3.14
CA ASP A 47 10.01 10.02 -3.19
C ASP A 47 9.33 10.54 -4.46
N VAL A 48 8.22 11.23 -4.26
CA VAL A 48 7.37 11.72 -5.34
C VAL A 48 8.05 12.79 -6.20
N HIS A 49 8.96 13.58 -5.63
CA HIS A 49 9.63 14.67 -6.35
C HIS A 49 10.88 14.19 -7.09
N HIS A 50 11.67 13.32 -6.46
CA HIS A 50 12.90 12.80 -7.05
C HIS A 50 12.70 11.54 -7.87
N ALA A 51 11.50 10.96 -7.84
CA ALA A 51 11.18 9.68 -8.46
C ALA A 51 12.11 8.55 -8.02
N ARG A 52 12.45 8.54 -6.73
CA ARG A 52 13.37 7.57 -6.14
C ARG A 52 12.59 6.61 -5.27
N VAL A 53 12.81 5.32 -5.45
CA VAL A 53 12.29 4.26 -4.59
C VAL A 53 13.37 3.83 -3.62
N PHE A 54 12.96 3.57 -2.38
CA PHE A 54 13.70 2.82 -1.38
C PHE A 54 12.91 1.56 -1.09
N GLY A 55 13.48 0.40 -1.36
CA GLY A 55 12.84 -0.89 -1.12
C GLY A 55 13.46 -1.64 0.05
N ARG A 56 12.66 -2.49 0.67
CA ARG A 56 13.10 -3.48 1.67
C ARG A 56 12.29 -4.76 1.54
N CYS A 57 12.97 -5.90 1.37
CA CYS A 57 12.34 -7.21 1.48
C CYS A 57 12.31 -7.64 2.96
N SER A 58 11.22 -8.27 3.36
CA SER A 58 11.04 -8.79 4.71
C SER A 58 10.25 -10.10 4.69
N PRO A 59 10.55 -11.08 5.55
CA PRO A 59 9.76 -12.30 5.68
C PRO A 59 8.29 -12.06 6.09
N LYS A 60 8.02 -10.93 6.75
CA LYS A 60 6.68 -10.56 7.24
C LYS A 60 6.43 -9.07 7.14
N THR A 61 5.17 -8.69 7.10
CA THR A 61 4.75 -7.30 7.32
C THR A 61 4.74 -6.96 8.81
N GLY A 62 4.64 -5.68 9.12
CA GLY A 62 4.41 -5.23 10.49
C GLY A 62 5.11 -3.92 10.80
N ILE A 63 4.94 -3.50 12.05
CA ILE A 63 5.48 -2.24 12.58
C ILE A 63 7.01 -2.17 12.42
N THR A 64 7.73 -3.20 12.84
CA THR A 64 9.20 -3.19 12.82
C THR A 64 9.75 -3.10 11.39
N PRO A 65 9.37 -3.98 10.43
CA PRO A 65 9.82 -3.84 9.04
C PRO A 65 9.52 -2.47 8.43
N PHE A 66 8.35 -1.88 8.74
CA PHE A 66 7.98 -0.56 8.26
C PHE A 66 8.88 0.54 8.86
N MET A 67 9.14 0.49 10.17
CA MET A 67 10.04 1.46 10.81
C MET A 67 11.50 1.32 10.34
N ASP A 68 11.94 0.12 9.97
CA ASP A 68 13.26 -0.08 9.37
C ASP A 68 13.37 0.61 7.99
N LEU A 69 12.29 0.57 7.18
CA LEU A 69 12.20 1.32 5.93
C LEU A 69 12.21 2.84 6.19
N VAL A 70 11.48 3.30 7.20
CA VAL A 70 11.49 4.71 7.61
C VAL A 70 12.91 5.14 7.98
N GLU A 71 13.62 4.35 8.79
CA GLU A 71 14.99 4.65 9.19
C GLU A 71 15.95 4.68 8.00
N GLN A 72 15.83 3.73 7.07
CA GLN A 72 16.61 3.71 5.82
C GLN A 72 16.44 5.02 5.02
N VAL A 73 15.24 5.59 4.98
CA VAL A 73 14.97 6.84 4.25
C VAL A 73 15.39 8.06 5.05
N MET A 74 14.92 8.17 6.30
CA MET A 74 15.07 9.38 7.13
C MET A 74 16.51 9.66 7.56
N THR A 75 17.40 8.67 7.49
CA THR A 75 18.84 8.84 7.77
C THR A 75 19.64 9.34 6.57
N GLN A 76 19.04 9.46 5.38
CA GLN A 76 19.70 9.95 4.17
C GLN A 76 19.36 11.42 3.91
N GLU A 77 20.30 12.14 3.28
CA GLU A 77 20.00 13.45 2.73
C GLU A 77 19.14 13.35 1.45
N PRO A 78 18.21 14.30 1.22
CA PRO A 78 17.96 15.53 2.01
C PRO A 78 16.99 15.35 3.19
N TYR A 79 16.54 14.12 3.50
CA TYR A 79 15.48 13.86 4.47
C TYR A 79 15.93 14.07 5.92
N ALA A 80 17.20 13.74 6.20
CA ALA A 80 17.81 13.93 7.51
C ALA A 80 17.84 15.41 7.91
N SER A 81 18.20 16.32 6.99
CA SER A 81 18.26 17.75 7.25
C SER A 81 16.97 18.52 6.94
N ALA A 82 15.96 17.89 6.33
CA ALA A 82 14.74 18.57 5.93
C ALA A 82 13.95 19.08 7.14
N THR A 83 13.38 20.29 7.04
CA THR A 83 12.50 20.85 8.08
C THR A 83 11.29 19.95 8.33
N ARG A 84 10.70 19.40 7.25
CA ARG A 84 9.59 18.45 7.33
C ARG A 84 9.65 17.45 6.18
N VAL A 85 9.36 16.20 6.48
CA VAL A 85 9.17 15.12 5.51
C VAL A 85 7.78 14.53 5.70
N PHE A 86 6.88 14.79 4.75
CA PHE A 86 5.55 14.18 4.76
C PHE A 86 5.62 12.75 4.24
N TRP A 87 5.10 11.81 5.04
CA TRP A 87 4.95 10.38 4.74
C TRP A 87 3.48 10.09 4.47
N VAL A 88 3.11 9.98 3.20
CA VAL A 88 1.79 9.57 2.74
C VAL A 88 1.70 8.05 2.78
N VAL A 89 0.71 7.53 3.49
CA VAL A 89 0.51 6.08 3.69
C VAL A 89 -0.97 5.74 3.58
N ASP A 90 -1.28 4.47 3.30
CA ASP A 90 -2.66 3.99 3.35
C ASP A 90 -3.07 3.65 4.81
N ASN A 91 -4.13 2.88 5.02
CA ASN A 91 -4.58 2.49 6.36
C ASN A 91 -4.16 1.05 6.74
N GLY A 92 -3.04 0.58 6.20
CA GLY A 92 -2.40 -0.69 6.49
C GLY A 92 -2.05 -0.86 7.97
N SER A 93 -2.03 -2.11 8.46
CA SER A 93 -1.94 -2.41 9.89
C SER A 93 -0.62 -1.97 10.54
N SER A 94 0.47 -1.95 9.78
CA SER A 94 1.80 -1.54 10.24
C SER A 94 1.88 -0.04 10.56
N HIS A 95 1.11 0.78 9.85
CA HIS A 95 1.15 2.23 9.91
C HIS A 95 -0.23 2.86 10.14
N ARG A 96 -1.13 2.15 10.81
CA ARG A 96 -2.52 2.60 11.03
C ARG A 96 -2.65 3.68 12.10
N GLY A 97 -3.32 4.77 11.73
CA GLY A 97 -3.90 5.74 12.65
C GLY A 97 -2.88 6.49 13.52
N LYS A 98 -3.38 7.11 14.60
CA LYS A 98 -2.60 8.01 15.46
C LYS A 98 -1.36 7.34 16.07
N ALA A 99 -1.48 6.08 16.50
CA ALA A 99 -0.36 5.36 17.11
C ALA A 99 0.85 5.22 16.16
N ALA A 100 0.60 5.05 14.85
CA ALA A 100 1.67 5.01 13.86
C ALA A 100 2.29 6.39 13.62
N ALA A 101 1.47 7.45 13.59
CA ALA A 101 1.94 8.83 13.46
C ALA A 101 2.79 9.26 14.66
N ASP A 102 2.35 8.95 15.88
CA ASP A 102 3.07 9.25 17.12
C ASP A 102 4.43 8.54 17.15
N ARG A 103 4.47 7.24 16.83
CA ARG A 103 5.71 6.46 16.76
C ARG A 103 6.69 7.01 15.71
N LEU A 104 6.18 7.45 14.56
CA LEU A 104 7.00 8.08 13.53
C LEU A 104 7.62 9.39 14.04
N ALA A 105 6.79 10.26 14.62
CA ALA A 105 7.24 11.57 15.13
C ALA A 105 8.19 11.44 16.33
N GLU A 106 8.00 10.43 17.19
CA GLU A 106 8.92 10.13 18.30
C GLU A 106 10.30 9.74 17.79
N ARG A 107 10.38 8.91 16.74
CA ARG A 107 11.66 8.49 16.17
C ARG A 107 12.31 9.56 15.29
N PHE A 108 11.50 10.29 14.51
CA PHE A 108 11.95 11.31 13.57
C PHE A 108 11.06 12.56 13.71
N PRO A 109 11.45 13.56 14.52
CA PRO A 109 10.60 14.72 14.82
C PRO A 109 10.21 15.58 13.61
N ASN A 110 10.96 15.50 12.51
CA ASN A 110 10.65 16.17 11.25
C ASN A 110 9.75 15.34 10.31
N ALA A 111 9.42 14.09 10.65
CA ALA A 111 8.56 13.23 9.84
C ALA A 111 7.07 13.40 10.23
N VAL A 112 6.22 13.63 9.25
CA VAL A 112 4.77 13.84 9.44
C VAL A 112 4.00 12.78 8.66
N MET A 113 3.33 11.87 9.36
CA MET A 113 2.47 10.86 8.73
C MET A 113 1.15 11.48 8.26
N VAL A 114 0.76 11.17 7.03
CA VAL A 114 -0.49 11.60 6.41
C VAL A 114 -1.19 10.36 5.84
N HIS A 115 -2.31 9.97 6.43
CA HIS A 115 -3.11 8.85 5.93
C HIS A 115 -3.98 9.28 4.76
N THR A 116 -4.07 8.44 3.72
CA THR A 116 -5.10 8.62 2.69
C THR A 116 -6.50 8.45 3.29
N PRO A 117 -7.53 9.05 2.69
CA PRO A 117 -8.92 8.74 3.05
C PRO A 117 -9.18 7.24 3.03
N VAL A 118 -10.13 6.78 3.85
CA VAL A 118 -10.53 5.38 3.88
C VAL A 118 -11.05 4.98 2.50
N HIS A 119 -10.69 3.79 2.05
CA HIS A 119 -11.00 3.28 0.69
C HIS A 119 -10.38 4.08 -0.47
N ALA A 120 -9.42 4.98 -0.20
CA ALA A 120 -8.72 5.75 -1.21
C ALA A 120 -7.20 5.45 -1.26
N SER A 121 -6.82 4.19 -1.02
CA SER A 121 -5.41 3.76 -1.04
C SER A 121 -4.76 4.01 -2.41
N TRP A 122 -5.54 4.01 -3.49
CA TRP A 122 -5.11 4.35 -4.85
C TRP A 122 -4.51 5.77 -5.00
N LEU A 123 -4.71 6.67 -4.03
CA LEU A 123 -4.04 7.97 -3.98
C LEU A 123 -2.57 7.87 -3.54
N ASN A 124 -2.17 6.77 -2.91
CA ASN A 124 -0.82 6.49 -2.47
C ASN A 124 0.04 6.10 -3.69
N GLN A 125 0.82 7.03 -4.22
CA GLN A 125 1.54 6.85 -5.50
C GLN A 125 2.49 5.65 -5.57
N VAL A 126 2.98 5.16 -4.42
CA VAL A 126 3.76 3.92 -4.34
C VAL A 126 2.98 2.71 -4.86
N GLU A 127 1.64 2.71 -4.81
CA GLU A 127 0.81 1.66 -5.42
C GLU A 127 0.98 1.60 -6.96
N ILE A 128 1.26 2.75 -7.60
CA ILE A 128 1.59 2.79 -9.03
C ILE A 128 2.91 2.05 -9.26
N PHE A 129 3.91 2.30 -8.42
CA PHE A 129 5.17 1.58 -8.47
C PHE A 129 4.99 0.08 -8.22
N PHE A 130 4.16 -0.32 -7.25
CA PHE A 130 3.82 -1.73 -7.04
C PHE A 130 3.11 -2.35 -8.25
N SER A 131 2.27 -1.61 -8.95
CA SER A 131 1.67 -2.05 -10.21
C SER A 131 2.72 -2.25 -11.32
N ILE A 132 3.81 -1.49 -11.32
CA ILE A 132 4.96 -1.70 -12.21
C ILE A 132 5.74 -2.94 -11.80
N VAL A 133 6.06 -3.10 -10.51
CA VAL A 133 6.75 -4.28 -9.96
C VAL A 133 5.96 -5.55 -10.28
N GLN A 134 4.64 -5.55 -10.07
CA GLN A 134 3.79 -6.68 -10.39
C GLN A 134 3.92 -7.09 -11.85
N ARG A 135 3.91 -6.14 -12.78
CA ARG A 135 3.94 -6.41 -14.23
C ARG A 135 5.33 -6.77 -14.76
N LYS A 136 6.40 -6.15 -14.23
CA LYS A 136 7.77 -6.26 -14.77
C LYS A 136 8.66 -7.23 -14.01
N VAL A 137 8.37 -7.47 -12.74
CA VAL A 137 9.20 -8.29 -11.84
C VAL A 137 8.48 -9.58 -11.51
N VAL A 138 7.26 -9.47 -10.97
CA VAL A 138 6.54 -10.62 -10.41
C VAL A 138 5.80 -11.42 -11.46
N SER A 139 5.50 -10.85 -12.63
CA SER A 139 4.77 -11.55 -13.70
C SER A 139 5.71 -11.94 -14.87
N PRO A 140 5.73 -13.22 -15.29
CA PRO A 140 5.09 -14.36 -14.64
C PRO A 140 5.73 -14.72 -13.30
N ASN A 141 4.91 -15.21 -12.36
CA ASN A 141 5.36 -15.58 -11.02
C ASN A 141 5.95 -17.00 -11.05
N ASP A 142 7.18 -17.08 -11.53
CA ASP A 142 8.00 -18.30 -11.64
C ASP A 142 9.35 -18.02 -10.97
N PHE A 143 9.41 -18.31 -9.68
CA PHE A 143 10.61 -18.16 -8.86
C PHE A 143 10.86 -19.46 -8.12
N THR A 144 12.12 -19.87 -8.11
CA THR A 144 12.61 -21.11 -7.52
C THR A 144 12.96 -20.99 -6.03
N SER A 145 13.10 -19.76 -5.53
CA SER A 145 13.36 -19.46 -4.12
C SER A 145 12.93 -18.04 -3.76
N LEU A 146 12.84 -17.75 -2.45
CA LEU A 146 12.62 -16.39 -1.94
C LEU A 146 13.81 -15.48 -2.23
N ASP A 147 15.04 -15.99 -2.15
CA ASP A 147 16.25 -15.23 -2.50
C ASP A 147 16.18 -14.71 -3.95
N GLN A 148 15.69 -15.53 -4.88
CA GLN A 148 15.51 -15.11 -6.27
C GLN A 148 14.46 -13.99 -6.42
N VAL A 149 13.41 -14.01 -5.60
CA VAL A 149 12.40 -12.93 -5.56
C VAL A 149 13.05 -11.65 -5.06
N GLU A 150 13.78 -11.72 -3.95
CA GLU A 150 14.48 -10.59 -3.33
C GLU A 150 15.52 -9.98 -4.27
N ASP A 151 16.40 -10.78 -4.84
CA ASP A 151 17.42 -10.33 -5.80
C ASP A 151 16.81 -9.61 -6.99
N ARG A 152 15.70 -10.14 -7.52
CA ARG A 152 15.02 -9.54 -8.68
C ARG A 152 14.34 -8.22 -8.31
N LEU A 153 13.78 -8.11 -7.10
CA LEU A 153 13.22 -6.86 -6.59
C LEU A 153 14.30 -5.79 -6.41
N ILE A 154 15.41 -6.13 -5.75
CA ILE A 154 16.56 -5.22 -5.52
C ILE A 154 17.18 -4.78 -6.86
N ALA A 155 17.39 -5.71 -7.79
CA ALA A 155 17.93 -5.39 -9.11
C ALA A 155 16.98 -4.48 -9.90
N PHE A 156 15.67 -4.73 -9.81
CA PHE A 156 14.67 -3.90 -10.47
C PHE A 156 14.58 -2.50 -9.86
N GLU A 157 14.60 -2.37 -8.53
CA GLU A 157 14.64 -1.09 -7.83
C GLU A 157 15.81 -0.23 -8.30
N ARG A 158 17.03 -0.80 -8.33
CA ARG A 158 18.24 -0.11 -8.80
C ARG A 158 18.06 0.41 -10.22
N ARG A 159 17.63 -0.46 -11.13
CA ARG A 159 17.39 -0.12 -12.54
C ARG A 159 16.27 0.93 -12.70
N TYR A 160 15.22 0.84 -11.88
CA TYR A 160 14.12 1.79 -11.89
C TYR A 160 14.65 3.18 -11.51
N ASN A 161 15.39 3.29 -10.42
CA ASN A 161 15.96 4.54 -9.91
C ASN A 161 16.92 5.23 -10.90
N GLU A 162 17.63 4.49 -11.75
CA GLU A 162 18.52 5.06 -12.78
C GLU A 162 17.77 5.86 -13.86
N THR A 163 16.52 5.51 -14.13
CA THR A 163 15.77 6.05 -15.28
C THR A 163 14.43 6.66 -14.91
N ALA A 164 14.04 6.56 -13.64
CA ALA A 164 12.76 7.03 -13.15
C ALA A 164 12.58 8.53 -13.37
N ARG A 165 11.31 8.89 -13.56
CA ARG A 165 10.83 10.27 -13.64
C ARG A 165 9.57 10.36 -12.79
N PRO A 166 9.28 11.52 -12.18
CA PRO A 166 8.07 11.69 -11.40
C PRO A 166 6.85 11.31 -12.22
N PHE A 167 5.86 10.67 -11.58
CA PHE A 167 4.62 10.36 -12.27
C PHE A 167 3.94 11.66 -12.68
N GLN A 168 3.39 11.69 -13.90
CA GLN A 168 2.53 12.79 -14.32
C GLN A 168 1.19 12.69 -13.59
N TRP A 169 1.17 13.20 -12.36
CA TRP A 169 0.02 13.14 -11.48
C TRP A 169 -1.03 14.15 -11.94
N LYS A 170 -2.24 13.67 -12.22
CA LYS A 170 -3.36 14.50 -12.70
C LYS A 170 -4.40 14.81 -11.63
N PHE A 171 -4.34 14.11 -10.50
CA PHE A 171 -5.30 14.30 -9.40
C PHE A 171 -4.92 15.54 -8.61
N THR A 172 -5.86 16.48 -8.52
CA THR A 172 -5.66 17.82 -7.97
C THR A 172 -6.24 17.94 -6.57
N PRO A 173 -5.91 19.02 -5.82
CA PRO A 173 -6.59 19.33 -4.56
C PRO A 173 -8.11 19.45 -4.69
N ALA A 174 -8.61 20.02 -5.80
CA ALA A 174 -10.05 20.12 -6.05
C ALA A 174 -10.71 18.73 -6.22
N ASP A 175 -10.02 17.79 -6.87
CA ASP A 175 -10.50 16.41 -6.96
C ASP A 175 -10.53 15.72 -5.58
N LEU A 176 -9.58 16.06 -4.70
CA LEU A 176 -9.56 15.57 -3.31
C LEU A 176 -10.75 16.12 -2.52
N GLU A 177 -11.05 17.41 -2.64
CA GLU A 177 -12.20 18.04 -2.00
C GLU A 177 -13.52 17.39 -2.46
N ASP A 178 -13.70 17.18 -3.76
CA ASP A 178 -14.88 16.46 -4.28
C ASP A 178 -14.96 15.02 -3.74
N LEU A 179 -13.83 14.29 -3.73
CA LEU A 179 -13.77 12.94 -3.20
C LEU A 179 -14.18 12.90 -1.72
N LEU A 180 -13.65 13.79 -0.89
CA LEU A 180 -13.97 13.87 0.54
C LEU A 180 -15.46 14.18 0.74
N ALA A 181 -16.01 15.13 -0.01
CA ALA A 181 -17.43 15.46 0.04
C ALA A 181 -18.32 14.27 -0.37
N ARG A 182 -17.87 13.44 -1.34
CA ARG A 182 -18.58 12.21 -1.74
C ARG A 182 -18.53 11.13 -0.67
N ILE A 183 -17.39 10.95 -0.02
CA ILE A 183 -17.23 9.99 1.09
C ILE A 183 -18.16 10.39 2.24
N GLU A 184 -18.17 11.65 2.63
CA GLU A 184 -19.04 12.15 3.72
C GLU A 184 -20.53 11.92 3.42
N ARG A 185 -20.98 12.21 2.19
CA ARG A 185 -22.36 11.92 1.76
C ARG A 185 -22.70 10.44 1.84
N HIS A 186 -21.77 9.56 1.46
CA HIS A 186 -21.98 8.12 1.51
C HIS A 186 -22.08 7.61 2.95
N GLU A 187 -21.16 8.02 3.82
CA GLU A 187 -21.19 7.65 5.23
C GLU A 187 -22.46 8.13 5.93
N GLN A 188 -22.95 9.33 5.60
CA GLN A 188 -24.20 9.82 6.15
C GLN A 188 -25.40 8.97 5.72
N LYS A 189 -25.42 8.53 4.46
CA LYS A 189 -26.47 7.64 3.94
C LYS A 189 -26.44 6.28 4.64
N GLU A 190 -25.27 5.69 4.84
CA GLU A 190 -25.09 4.43 5.57
C GLU A 190 -25.55 4.55 7.02
N ARG A 191 -25.14 5.62 7.72
CA ARG A 191 -25.59 5.92 9.09
C ARG A 191 -27.12 6.02 9.17
N ASN A 192 -27.74 6.76 8.25
CA ASN A 192 -29.20 6.92 8.21
C ASN A 192 -29.93 5.61 7.88
N SER A 193 -29.32 4.71 7.11
CA SER A 193 -29.92 3.42 6.73
C SER A 193 -29.83 2.37 7.85
N GLN A 194 -28.90 2.54 8.78
CA GLN A 194 -28.66 1.63 9.91
C GLN A 194 -29.40 2.04 11.20
N GLN A 195 -30.15 3.15 11.19
CA GLN A 195 -30.95 3.59 12.32
C GLN A 195 -32.27 2.78 12.36
N PRO A 196 -32.53 1.95 13.39
CA PRO A 196 -33.78 1.21 13.47
C PRO A 196 -34.95 2.20 13.64
N ALA A 197 -36.06 1.94 12.94
CA ALA A 197 -37.31 2.65 13.21
C ALA A 197 -37.66 2.46 14.69
N SER A 198 -37.85 3.56 15.43
CA SER A 198 -38.43 3.55 16.77
C SER A 198 -39.70 2.69 16.74
N CYS A 199 -39.68 1.56 17.46
CA CYS A 199 -40.89 0.77 17.66
C CYS A 199 -41.68 1.48 18.77
N ASP A 200 -42.57 2.39 18.38
CA ASP A 200 -43.50 3.03 19.31
C ASP A 200 -44.49 1.97 19.80
N HIS A 201 -44.17 1.31 20.92
CA HIS A 201 -45.15 0.56 21.68
C HIS A 201 -45.93 1.54 22.58
N GLN A 202 -47.07 1.99 22.08
CA GLN A 202 -48.12 2.57 22.92
C GLN A 202 -48.69 1.47 23.84
N PRO A 203 -48.68 1.64 25.17
CA PRO A 203 -49.42 0.73 26.04
C PRO A 203 -50.92 0.98 25.82
N ALA A 204 -51.66 -0.11 25.56
CA ALA A 204 -53.11 -0.09 25.48
C ALA A 204 -53.69 0.31 26.85
N ALA A 205 -54.44 1.41 26.88
CA ALA A 205 -55.28 1.78 28.01
C ALA A 205 -56.37 0.71 28.18
N LEU A 206 -56.42 0.07 29.35
CA LEU A 206 -57.57 -0.69 29.79
C LEU A 206 -58.39 0.18 30.73
N ASP A 207 -59.48 0.71 30.19
CA ASP A 207 -60.63 1.20 30.94
C ASP A 207 -61.23 0.06 31.77
N ALA A 208 -61.52 0.33 33.05
CA ALA A 208 -62.53 -0.39 33.80
C ALA A 208 -63.28 0.61 34.70
N ALA A 209 -64.53 0.84 34.33
CA ALA A 209 -65.52 1.63 35.06
C ALA A 209 -66.26 0.77 36.10
N ALA A 210 -66.73 1.47 37.14
CA ALA A 210 -67.74 1.11 38.17
C ALA A 210 -67.33 0.12 39.26
#